data_AF-A0A368SZS8-F1
#
_entry.id   AF-A0A368SZS8-F1
#
_cell.length_a   1.000
_cell.length_b   1.000
_cell.length_c   1.000
_cell.angle_alpha   90.00
_cell.angle_beta   90.00
_cell.angle_gamma   90.00
#
_symmetry.space_group_name_H-M   'P 1'
#
loop_
_entity.id
_entity.type
_entity.pdbx_description
1 polymer ?
#
loop_
_entity_poly.entity_id
_entity_poly.type
_entity_poly.pdbx_seq_one_letter_code
_entity_poly.pdbx_strand_id
1 'polypeptide(L)'
;MGNAPPPPGSPWPTEPEGPRPHARPQSSPAWAWPPAPTAAHGHDSAVWAWPPPRPARPTRLAGPPPGSEFHRVARTAWFRWWVPPLALATAIALSQLIQVPIGLFAGLIALASGGPLDSDVLFGSAVPDLAVQLVVVAMLTPSVLVAARFVQRRGAGTLSSVEGRLRWRWLLLCAAVATLCVVLALAVLAAAPGALGPRVPTGSFAGTGEFAAGMIVVLLLVPFQAAGEEYAFRGFLLQIIGGYGARPGELAARGRADGPVSRLLRGPVPAIVVSAVAFTSLHAYGGWATAEVLVFGLAVGWLAWYTGGLEAGIALHVLHNIAGFGLSAYTGALDRQGTGSGSWQSLAGTVLEIGLYVLVVVWLARRRGLRRTVPGEPAALPAASARPPGPAERTAGLRSDRPGSAPADGPAGPSEAPPVTTWRPPGGHRHS
;
A
#
# COMPACT_ATOMS: atom_id res chain seq x y z
N MET A 1 -21.89 -19.81 -66.38
CA MET A 1 -21.45 -21.07 -65.75
C MET A 1 -22.57 -21.52 -64.84
N GLY A 2 -23.24 -22.62 -65.20
CA GLY A 2 -24.50 -23.04 -64.58
C GLY A 2 -24.28 -23.63 -63.18
N ASN A 3 -25.16 -23.25 -62.26
CA ASN A 3 -25.26 -23.86 -60.94
C ASN A 3 -26.01 -25.19 -61.07
N ALA A 4 -25.39 -26.27 -60.58
CA ALA A 4 -26.02 -27.58 -60.52
C ALA A 4 -27.25 -27.56 -59.58
N PRO A 5 -28.34 -28.27 -59.92
CA PRO A 5 -29.50 -28.40 -59.05
C PRO A 5 -29.23 -29.34 -57.85
N PRO A 6 -29.92 -29.17 -56.72
CA PRO A 6 -29.82 -30.03 -55.54
C PRO A 6 -30.42 -31.43 -55.79
N PRO A 7 -29.94 -32.48 -55.10
CA PRO A 7 -30.45 -33.83 -55.26
C PRO A 7 -31.89 -34.01 -54.73
N PRO A 8 -32.65 -35.00 -55.25
CA PRO A 8 -34.09 -35.12 -55.01
C PRO A 8 -34.41 -35.60 -53.59
N GLY A 9 -35.31 -34.89 -52.91
CA GLY A 9 -35.81 -35.27 -51.57
C GLY A 9 -36.34 -34.13 -50.71
N SER A 10 -36.22 -32.86 -51.14
CA SER A 10 -36.79 -31.74 -50.37
C SER A 10 -38.24 -31.44 -50.79
N PRO A 11 -39.20 -31.45 -49.86
CA PRO A 11 -40.59 -31.09 -50.12
C PRO A 11 -40.73 -29.57 -50.13
N TRP A 12 -40.74 -28.96 -51.31
CA TRP A 12 -41.33 -27.63 -51.50
C TRP A 12 -42.55 -27.79 -52.40
N PRO A 13 -43.59 -26.99 -52.16
CA PRO A 13 -44.13 -26.19 -53.26
C PRO A 13 -44.19 -24.72 -52.82
N THR A 14 -43.51 -23.78 -53.49
CA THR A 14 -43.85 -23.12 -54.77
C THR A 14 -45.18 -22.34 -54.73
N GLU A 15 -45.10 -21.01 -54.91
CA GLU A 15 -46.19 -20.02 -55.02
C GLU A 15 -47.30 -20.40 -56.04
N PRO A 16 -48.46 -19.70 -56.02
CA PRO A 16 -48.68 -18.63 -57.02
C PRO A 16 -49.53 -17.39 -56.59
N GLU A 17 -49.07 -16.22 -57.05
CA GLU A 17 -49.74 -15.03 -57.65
C GLU A 17 -51.08 -14.40 -57.15
N GLY A 18 -50.99 -13.12 -56.73
CA GLY A 18 -51.82 -11.96 -57.17
C GLY A 18 -53.01 -11.48 -56.29
N PRO A 19 -53.48 -10.19 -56.36
CA PRO A 19 -53.16 -9.10 -57.29
C PRO A 19 -52.78 -7.71 -56.68
N ARG A 20 -52.19 -6.84 -57.53
CA ARG A 20 -51.90 -5.38 -57.44
C ARG A 20 -53.19 -4.52 -57.24
N PRO A 21 -53.21 -3.19 -56.95
CA PRO A 21 -52.28 -2.09 -57.36
C PRO A 21 -52.03 -0.97 -56.30
N HIS A 22 -50.99 -0.14 -56.35
CA HIS A 22 -50.90 1.11 -57.14
C HIS A 22 -49.52 1.81 -56.97
N ALA A 23 -49.07 2.40 -58.09
CA ALA A 23 -48.18 3.56 -58.32
C ALA A 23 -47.19 4.10 -57.24
N ARG A 24 -45.91 4.20 -57.68
CA ARG A 24 -44.81 5.07 -57.19
C ARG A 24 -45.20 6.58 -57.17
N PRO A 25 -44.50 7.54 -56.51
CA PRO A 25 -43.02 7.64 -56.37
C PRO A 25 -42.43 8.40 -55.13
N GLN A 26 -41.09 8.56 -55.13
CA GLN A 26 -40.29 9.68 -54.58
C GLN A 26 -39.92 9.78 -53.07
N SER A 27 -38.59 9.79 -52.85
CA SER A 27 -37.76 10.65 -51.96
C SER A 27 -38.28 11.17 -50.61
N SER A 28 -37.50 10.84 -49.56
CA SER A 28 -37.22 11.50 -48.26
C SER A 28 -38.19 12.55 -47.66
N PRO A 29 -38.50 12.44 -46.35
CA PRO A 29 -38.04 13.48 -45.41
C PRO A 29 -37.66 12.90 -44.02
N ALA A 30 -36.56 13.35 -43.41
CA ALA A 30 -36.49 14.44 -42.43
C ALA A 30 -36.87 14.04 -40.99
N TRP A 31 -35.97 14.43 -40.08
CA TRP A 31 -36.04 14.36 -38.62
C TRP A 31 -37.43 14.60 -38.03
N ALA A 32 -37.88 13.69 -37.16
CA ALA A 32 -38.99 13.94 -36.25
C ALA A 32 -38.61 13.47 -34.84
N TRP A 33 -38.78 14.39 -33.90
CA TRP A 33 -38.59 14.27 -32.45
C TRP A 33 -39.23 13.02 -31.82
N PRO A 34 -38.68 12.48 -30.71
CA PRO A 34 -39.42 11.54 -29.87
C PRO A 34 -40.71 12.21 -29.34
N PRO A 35 -41.82 11.47 -29.20
CA PRO A 35 -43.08 12.03 -28.75
C PRO A 35 -42.96 12.56 -27.31
N ALA A 36 -43.65 13.66 -27.04
CA ALA A 36 -43.75 14.24 -25.70
C ALA A 36 -44.28 13.19 -24.69
N PRO A 37 -43.75 13.13 -23.46
CA PRO A 37 -44.21 12.18 -22.48
C PRO A 37 -45.62 12.57 -22.02
N THR A 38 -46.60 11.74 -22.34
CA THR A 38 -47.89 11.76 -21.63
C THR A 38 -47.62 11.45 -20.17
N ALA A 39 -47.93 12.41 -19.30
CA ALA A 39 -47.91 12.25 -17.86
C ALA A 39 -48.92 11.16 -17.45
N ALA A 40 -48.42 9.94 -17.26
CA ALA A 40 -49.13 8.87 -16.61
C ALA A 40 -48.59 8.72 -15.18
N HIS A 41 -49.50 8.73 -14.23
CA HIS A 41 -49.25 8.69 -12.82
C HIS A 41 -48.39 7.49 -12.38
N GLY A 42 -47.45 7.78 -11.47
CA GLY A 42 -47.00 6.91 -10.39
C GLY A 42 -46.73 5.45 -10.74
N HIS A 43 -45.52 5.16 -11.19
CA HIS A 43 -44.72 4.05 -10.68
C HIS A 43 -43.26 4.37 -10.94
N ASP A 44 -42.46 4.42 -9.88
CA ASP A 44 -41.01 4.37 -9.98
C ASP A 44 -40.64 3.12 -10.78
N SER A 45 -40.37 3.29 -12.07
CA SER A 45 -39.71 2.27 -12.88
C SER A 45 -38.25 2.25 -12.46
N ALA A 46 -38.00 1.71 -11.27
CA ALA A 46 -36.72 1.12 -10.95
C ALA A 46 -36.44 0.11 -12.06
N VAL A 47 -35.59 0.50 -13.00
CA VAL A 47 -35.08 -0.42 -14.02
C VAL A 47 -34.28 -1.46 -13.25
N TRP A 48 -34.94 -2.56 -12.91
CA TRP A 48 -34.32 -3.71 -12.28
C TRP A 48 -33.30 -4.26 -13.28
N ALA A 49 -32.02 -3.89 -13.11
CA ALA A 49 -30.93 -4.55 -13.79
C ALA A 49 -30.90 -5.99 -13.27
N TRP A 50 -31.46 -6.92 -14.06
CA TRP A 50 -31.38 -8.35 -13.78
C TRP A 50 -30.12 -8.92 -14.48
N PRO A 51 -29.32 -9.74 -13.79
CA PRO A 51 -29.51 -10.23 -12.42
C PRO A 51 -29.20 -9.16 -11.37
N PRO A 52 -29.87 -9.18 -10.20
CA PRO A 52 -29.61 -8.23 -9.12
C PRO A 52 -28.11 -8.24 -8.83
N PRO A 53 -27.49 -7.07 -8.57
CA PRO A 53 -26.12 -7.02 -8.13
C PRO A 53 -26.01 -7.94 -6.91
N ARG A 54 -25.34 -9.08 -7.09
CA ARG A 54 -25.12 -10.02 -6.00
C ARG A 54 -24.45 -9.22 -4.90
N PRO A 55 -24.99 -9.19 -3.66
CA PRO A 55 -24.26 -8.57 -2.57
C PRO A 55 -22.87 -9.17 -2.58
N ALA A 56 -21.85 -8.33 -2.74
CA ALA A 56 -20.48 -8.79 -2.75
C ALA A 56 -20.32 -9.65 -1.50
N ARG A 57 -19.97 -10.94 -1.67
CA ARG A 57 -19.74 -11.83 -0.53
C ARG A 57 -18.83 -11.07 0.41
N PRO A 58 -19.18 -10.88 1.69
CA PRO A 58 -18.32 -10.16 2.61
C PRO A 58 -16.97 -10.87 2.58
N THR A 59 -15.97 -10.20 2.02
CA THR A 59 -14.62 -10.74 2.00
C THR A 59 -14.26 -10.97 3.46
N ARG A 60 -13.94 -12.20 3.84
CA ARG A 60 -13.55 -12.53 5.24
C ARG A 60 -12.36 -11.71 5.76
N LEU A 61 -11.69 -10.98 4.86
CA LEU A 61 -10.60 -10.08 5.13
C LEU A 61 -11.12 -8.67 5.42
N ALA A 62 -10.70 -8.11 6.55
CA ALA A 62 -10.93 -6.71 6.86
C ALA A 62 -9.95 -5.85 6.06
N GLY A 63 -10.44 -5.19 5.01
CA GLY A 63 -9.66 -4.23 4.23
C GLY A 63 -9.22 -3.04 5.10
N PRO A 64 -8.05 -2.44 4.82
CA PRO A 64 -7.68 -1.18 5.44
C PRO A 64 -8.62 -0.05 4.99
N PRO A 65 -8.97 0.91 5.86
CA PRO A 65 -9.81 2.03 5.46
C PRO A 65 -9.16 2.87 4.35
N PRO A 66 -9.96 3.40 3.41
CA PRO A 66 -9.51 4.43 2.47
C PRO A 66 -8.78 5.58 3.15
N GLY A 67 -7.75 6.11 2.50
CA GLY A 67 -6.96 7.24 3.03
C GLY A 67 -5.99 6.87 4.15
N SER A 68 -5.92 5.61 4.58
CA SER A 68 -4.93 5.19 5.57
C SER A 68 -3.51 5.30 5.01
N GLU A 69 -2.62 5.93 5.78
CA GLU A 69 -1.18 5.92 5.53
C GLU A 69 -0.60 4.53 5.80
N PHE A 70 0.56 4.23 5.19
CA PHE A 70 1.16 2.90 5.20
C PHE A 70 1.34 2.30 6.61
N HIS A 71 1.80 3.09 7.58
CA HIS A 71 2.00 2.62 8.96
C HIS A 71 0.69 2.28 9.68
N ARG A 72 -0.47 2.77 9.20
CA ARG A 72 -1.79 2.54 9.83
C ARG A 72 -2.58 1.42 9.15
N VAL A 73 -2.06 0.81 8.09
CA VAL A 73 -2.77 -0.19 7.28
C VAL A 73 -3.21 -1.41 8.10
N ALA A 74 -2.52 -1.76 9.18
CA ALA A 74 -2.94 -2.83 10.08
C ALA A 74 -4.14 -2.49 10.97
N ARG A 75 -4.52 -1.20 11.10
CA ARG A 75 -5.69 -0.76 11.88
C ARG A 75 -6.98 -0.92 11.09
N THR A 76 -7.33 -2.17 10.78
CA THR A 76 -8.55 -2.55 10.05
C THR A 76 -9.77 -2.61 10.99
N ALA A 77 -10.95 -2.99 10.48
CA ALA A 77 -12.12 -3.25 11.33
C ALA A 77 -11.91 -4.40 12.34
N TRP A 78 -10.97 -5.30 12.04
CA TRP A 78 -10.60 -6.42 12.91
C TRP A 78 -9.69 -5.99 14.08
N PHE A 79 -9.12 -4.79 14.04
CA PHE A 79 -8.16 -4.33 15.04
C PHE A 79 -8.76 -4.34 16.45
N ARG A 80 -8.05 -4.99 17.38
CA ARG A 80 -8.21 -4.91 18.84
C ARG A 80 -6.83 -4.68 19.45
N TRP A 81 -6.76 -4.13 20.66
CA TRP A 81 -5.47 -3.79 21.30
C TRP A 81 -4.54 -5.01 21.49
N TRP A 82 -5.10 -6.21 21.64
CA TRP A 82 -4.38 -7.47 21.83
C TRP A 82 -4.01 -8.18 20.51
N VAL A 83 -4.59 -7.80 19.38
CA VAL A 83 -4.31 -8.43 18.08
C VAL A 83 -2.87 -8.14 17.61
N PRO A 84 -2.33 -6.91 17.69
CA PRO A 84 -0.94 -6.65 17.32
C PRO A 84 0.11 -7.49 18.09
N PRO A 85 0.08 -7.60 19.44
CA PRO A 85 1.06 -8.42 20.16
C PRO A 85 0.86 -9.92 19.87
N LEU A 86 -0.38 -10.41 19.73
CA LEU A 86 -0.61 -11.79 19.30
C LEU A 86 -0.04 -12.07 17.91
N ALA A 87 -0.23 -11.14 16.96
CA ALA A 87 0.32 -11.25 15.62
C ALA A 87 1.85 -11.25 15.63
N LEU A 88 2.47 -10.41 16.46
CA LEU A 88 3.93 -10.38 16.65
C LEU A 88 4.44 -11.71 17.22
N ALA A 89 3.86 -12.20 18.31
CA ALA A 89 4.22 -13.47 18.92
C ALA A 89 4.04 -14.64 17.94
N THR A 90 2.97 -14.64 17.16
CA THR A 90 2.72 -15.67 16.13
C THR A 90 3.77 -15.59 15.01
N ALA A 91 4.13 -14.40 14.54
CA ALA A 91 5.15 -14.25 13.50
C ALA A 91 6.52 -14.75 13.97
N ILE A 92 6.90 -14.45 15.22
CA ILE A 92 8.13 -14.96 15.84
C ILE A 92 8.07 -16.48 16.01
N ALA A 93 6.97 -17.03 16.52
CA ALA A 93 6.82 -18.47 16.68
C ALA A 93 6.92 -19.20 15.32
N LEU A 94 6.27 -18.66 14.28
CA LEU A 94 6.34 -19.20 12.92
C LEU A 94 7.75 -19.08 12.33
N SER A 95 8.46 -17.97 12.55
CA SER A 95 9.84 -17.85 12.08
C SER A 95 10.74 -18.88 12.75
N GLN A 96 10.64 -19.08 14.06
CA GLN A 96 11.42 -20.12 14.75
C GLN A 96 11.03 -21.53 14.29
N LEU A 97 9.74 -21.80 14.08
CA LEU A 97 9.25 -23.09 13.59
C LEU A 97 9.80 -23.44 12.20
N ILE A 98 10.06 -22.44 11.36
CA ILE A 98 10.63 -22.63 10.02
C ILE A 98 12.16 -22.67 10.07
N GLN A 99 12.79 -21.74 10.80
CA GLN A 99 14.24 -21.55 10.79
C GLN A 99 15.00 -22.64 11.56
N VAL A 100 14.48 -23.09 12.70
CA VAL A 100 15.16 -24.12 13.52
C VAL A 100 15.33 -25.42 12.75
N PRO A 101 14.30 -26.01 12.09
CA PRO A 101 14.50 -27.21 11.28
C PRO A 101 15.49 -27.04 10.13
N ILE A 102 15.53 -25.86 9.48
CA ILE A 102 16.50 -25.56 8.42
C ILE A 102 17.93 -25.59 9.00
N GLY A 103 18.14 -24.93 10.14
CA GLY A 103 19.44 -24.92 10.83
C GLY A 103 19.87 -26.31 11.29
N LEU A 104 18.95 -27.08 11.90
CA LEU A 104 19.22 -28.46 12.31
C LEU A 104 19.57 -29.35 11.12
N PHE A 105 18.81 -29.26 10.02
CA PHE A 105 19.09 -30.04 8.82
C PHE A 105 20.43 -29.67 8.19
N ALA A 106 20.74 -28.38 8.10
CA ALA A 106 22.04 -27.91 7.64
C ALA A 106 23.19 -28.41 8.54
N GLY A 107 23.00 -28.39 9.87
CA GLY A 107 23.96 -28.95 10.83
C GLY A 107 24.15 -30.46 10.69
N LEU A 108 23.08 -31.22 10.44
CA LEU A 108 23.19 -32.66 10.17
C LEU A 108 23.97 -32.95 8.89
N ILE A 109 23.73 -32.19 7.81
CA ILE A 109 24.51 -32.31 6.57
C ILE A 109 25.97 -31.95 6.81
N ALA A 110 26.22 -30.86 7.53
CA ALA A 110 27.57 -30.43 7.86
C ALA A 110 28.32 -31.52 8.64
N LEU A 111 27.71 -32.06 9.69
CA LEU A 111 28.27 -33.16 10.47
C LEU A 111 28.55 -34.41 9.62
N ALA A 112 27.59 -34.81 8.78
CA ALA A 112 27.76 -35.95 7.87
C ALA A 112 28.90 -35.73 6.84
N SER A 113 29.22 -34.46 6.56
CA SER A 113 30.29 -34.07 5.63
C SER A 113 31.65 -33.87 6.33
N GLY A 114 31.76 -34.18 7.63
CA GLY A 114 32.97 -33.97 8.42
C GLY A 114 33.17 -32.53 8.92
N GLY A 115 32.10 -31.75 8.98
CA GLY A 115 32.11 -30.39 9.51
C GLY A 115 32.42 -30.32 11.01
N PRO A 116 32.82 -29.14 11.51
CA PRO A 116 33.18 -28.95 12.91
C PRO A 116 32.00 -29.15 13.86
N LEU A 117 32.26 -29.78 15.02
CA LEU A 117 31.26 -30.11 16.04
C LEU A 117 31.10 -29.04 17.13
N ASP A 118 32.13 -28.21 17.34
CA ASP A 118 32.23 -27.26 18.47
C ASP A 118 32.40 -25.80 18.01
N SER A 119 31.81 -25.42 16.88
CA SER A 119 31.88 -24.04 16.37
C SER A 119 30.52 -23.47 15.99
N ASP A 120 30.39 -22.14 16.08
CA ASP A 120 29.24 -21.37 15.56
C ASP A 120 29.12 -21.39 14.01
N VAL A 121 30.01 -22.13 13.36
CA VAL A 121 30.16 -22.29 11.92
C VAL A 121 29.73 -23.70 11.54
N LEU A 122 28.89 -23.88 10.51
CA LEU A 122 28.36 -25.19 10.15
C LEU A 122 29.36 -25.95 9.28
N PHE A 123 29.78 -25.39 8.16
CA PHE A 123 30.60 -26.06 7.15
C PHE A 123 32.09 -25.73 7.25
N GLY A 124 32.48 -24.82 8.15
CA GLY A 124 33.85 -24.30 8.21
C GLY A 124 34.24 -23.50 6.97
N SER A 125 33.26 -23.03 6.20
CA SER A 125 33.46 -22.39 4.90
C SER A 125 32.50 -21.23 4.70
N ALA A 126 33.06 -20.04 4.46
CA ALA A 126 32.29 -18.80 4.47
C ALA A 126 31.10 -18.79 3.49
N VAL A 127 31.23 -19.42 2.31
CA VAL A 127 30.18 -19.37 1.27
C VAL A 127 28.96 -20.25 1.60
N PRO A 128 29.10 -21.55 1.92
CA PRO A 128 27.98 -22.37 2.39
C PRO A 128 27.31 -21.84 3.67
N ASP A 129 28.10 -21.38 4.64
CA ASP A 129 27.59 -20.85 5.90
C ASP A 129 26.76 -19.58 5.68
N LEU A 130 27.26 -18.67 4.83
CA LEU A 130 26.52 -17.50 4.37
C LEU A 130 25.21 -17.88 3.68
N ALA A 131 25.24 -18.88 2.80
CA ALA A 131 24.04 -19.30 2.07
C ALA A 131 22.94 -19.77 3.04
N VAL A 132 23.28 -20.59 4.05
CA VAL A 132 22.33 -21.02 5.08
C VAL A 132 21.79 -19.82 5.85
N GLN A 133 22.65 -18.90 6.28
CA GLN A 133 22.24 -17.71 7.03
C GLN A 133 21.25 -16.85 6.21
N LEU A 134 21.55 -16.58 4.94
CA LEU A 134 20.67 -15.77 4.07
C LEU A 134 19.31 -16.46 3.85
N VAL A 135 19.29 -17.79 3.66
CA VAL A 135 18.04 -18.56 3.54
C VAL A 135 17.20 -18.47 4.81
N VAL A 136 17.82 -18.68 5.97
CA VAL A 136 17.17 -18.61 7.28
C VAL A 136 16.49 -17.25 7.49
N VAL A 137 17.20 -16.15 7.19
CA VAL A 137 16.63 -14.80 7.32
C VAL A 137 15.53 -14.54 6.28
N ALA A 138 15.69 -15.01 5.03
CA ALA A 138 14.66 -14.87 4.00
C ALA A 138 13.30 -15.49 4.42
N MET A 139 13.32 -16.48 5.31
CA MET A 139 12.10 -17.10 5.88
C MET A 139 11.31 -16.19 6.81
N LEU A 140 11.78 -14.98 7.13
CA LEU A 140 10.95 -13.96 7.79
C LEU A 140 9.72 -13.59 6.95
N THR A 141 9.86 -13.54 5.61
CA THR A 141 8.77 -13.16 4.69
C THR A 141 7.52 -14.04 4.86
N PRO A 142 7.59 -15.38 4.69
CA PRO A 142 6.41 -16.22 4.84
C PRO A 142 5.76 -16.11 6.23
N SER A 143 6.55 -16.02 7.30
CA SER A 143 6.04 -15.92 8.67
C SER A 143 5.16 -14.70 8.89
N VAL A 144 5.59 -13.53 8.40
CA VAL A 144 4.79 -12.30 8.56
C VAL A 144 3.60 -12.23 7.61
N LEU A 145 3.71 -12.81 6.41
CA LEU A 145 2.58 -12.93 5.48
C LEU A 145 1.46 -13.80 6.09
N VAL A 146 1.82 -14.94 6.70
CA VAL A 146 0.90 -15.84 7.39
C VAL A 146 0.28 -15.13 8.60
N ALA A 147 1.07 -14.50 9.47
CA ALA A 147 0.56 -13.78 10.62
C ALA A 147 -0.42 -12.65 10.22
N ALA A 148 -0.11 -11.87 9.19
CA ALA A 148 -1.00 -10.84 8.67
C ALA A 148 -2.32 -11.43 8.13
N ARG A 149 -2.23 -12.56 7.41
CA ARG A 149 -3.39 -13.19 6.76
C ARG A 149 -4.35 -13.87 7.73
N PHE A 150 -3.82 -14.53 8.76
CA PHE A 150 -4.60 -15.39 9.65
C PHE A 150 -4.90 -14.75 11.00
N VAL A 151 -3.96 -13.99 11.58
CA VAL A 151 -4.17 -13.32 12.88
C VAL A 151 -4.79 -11.94 12.69
N GLN A 152 -4.24 -11.12 11.81
CA GLN A 152 -4.72 -9.75 11.56
C GLN A 152 -5.90 -9.69 10.56
N ARG A 153 -6.24 -10.83 9.93
CA ARG A 153 -7.33 -10.98 8.94
C ARG A 153 -7.32 -9.91 7.84
N ARG A 154 -6.13 -9.59 7.32
CA ARG A 154 -5.96 -8.64 6.21
C ARG A 154 -5.23 -9.28 5.03
N GLY A 155 -5.34 -8.68 3.85
CA GLY A 155 -4.61 -9.18 2.67
C GLY A 155 -3.10 -9.10 2.87
N ALA A 156 -2.37 -10.18 2.60
CA ALA A 156 -0.92 -10.23 2.83
C ALA A 156 -0.16 -9.15 2.04
N GLY A 157 -0.64 -8.81 0.84
CA GLY A 157 -0.07 -7.74 0.02
C GLY A 157 -0.13 -6.35 0.65
N THR A 158 -0.96 -6.13 1.69
CA THR A 158 -0.97 -4.88 2.47
C THR A 158 0.32 -4.61 3.23
N LEU A 159 1.16 -5.65 3.41
CA LEU A 159 2.53 -5.50 3.91
C LEU A 159 3.46 -4.87 2.87
N SER A 160 3.15 -5.01 1.57
CA SER A 160 4.03 -4.56 0.48
C SER A 160 3.85 -3.07 0.18
N SER A 161 2.60 -2.60 0.11
CA SER A 161 2.26 -1.20 -0.15
C SER A 161 0.81 -0.90 0.22
N VAL A 162 0.45 0.39 0.21
CA VAL A 162 -0.93 0.86 0.36
C VAL A 162 -1.87 0.39 -0.76
N GLU A 163 -1.32 -0.07 -1.90
CA GLU A 163 -2.10 -0.68 -2.98
C GLU A 163 -2.32 -2.19 -2.77
N GLY A 164 -1.71 -2.79 -1.76
CA GLY A 164 -1.83 -4.22 -1.51
C GLY A 164 -0.98 -5.10 -2.45
N ARG A 165 0.03 -4.53 -3.13
CA ARG A 165 0.94 -5.24 -4.05
C ARG A 165 2.27 -4.51 -4.21
N LEU A 166 3.30 -5.21 -4.68
CA LEU A 166 4.55 -4.56 -5.09
C LEU A 166 4.36 -3.77 -6.38
N ARG A 167 4.77 -2.50 -6.36
CA ARG A 167 4.79 -1.63 -7.53
C ARG A 167 6.08 -1.86 -8.32
N TRP A 168 6.15 -2.93 -9.10
CA TRP A 168 7.38 -3.36 -9.82
C TRP A 168 8.09 -2.26 -10.59
N ARG A 169 7.34 -1.43 -11.35
CA ARG A 169 7.91 -0.30 -12.09
C ARG A 169 8.60 0.72 -11.18
N TRP A 170 8.06 0.92 -9.98
CA TRP A 170 8.63 1.79 -8.97
C TRP A 170 9.83 1.13 -8.28
N LEU A 171 9.73 -0.16 -7.92
CA LEU A 171 10.84 -0.93 -7.37
C LEU A 171 12.07 -0.92 -8.28
N LEU A 172 11.91 -1.18 -9.59
CA LEU A 172 13.01 -1.17 -10.55
C LEU A 172 13.63 0.23 -10.72
N LEU A 173 12.81 1.29 -10.67
CA LEU A 173 13.32 2.65 -10.70
C LEU A 173 14.12 2.98 -9.43
N CYS A 174 13.60 2.61 -8.27
CA CYS A 174 14.31 2.72 -7.00
C CYS A 174 15.61 1.92 -7.03
N ALA A 175 15.62 0.70 -7.57
CA ALA A 175 16.83 -0.12 -7.71
C ALA A 175 17.88 0.58 -8.58
N ALA A 176 17.50 1.14 -9.72
CA ALA A 176 18.43 1.91 -10.57
C ALA A 176 19.01 3.13 -9.85
N VAL A 177 18.19 3.85 -9.08
CA VAL A 177 18.67 4.98 -8.27
C VAL A 177 19.59 4.50 -7.15
N ALA A 178 19.27 3.40 -6.47
CA ALA A 178 20.09 2.81 -5.42
C ALA A 178 21.46 2.39 -5.97
N THR A 179 21.50 1.71 -7.12
CA THR A 179 22.76 1.37 -7.80
C THR A 179 23.62 2.60 -8.06
N LEU A 180 23.03 3.69 -8.58
CA LEU A 180 23.78 4.92 -8.82
C LEU A 180 24.33 5.53 -7.52
N CYS A 181 23.53 5.55 -6.46
CA CYS A 181 23.95 6.12 -5.17
C CYS A 181 25.07 5.29 -4.53
N VAL A 182 24.97 3.96 -4.57
CA VAL A 182 26.01 3.03 -4.08
C VAL A 182 27.31 3.22 -4.86
N VAL A 183 27.24 3.22 -6.21
CA VAL A 183 28.43 3.42 -7.06
C VAL A 183 29.09 4.77 -6.76
N LEU A 184 28.30 5.84 -6.60
CA LEU A 184 28.84 7.15 -6.27
C LEU A 184 29.47 7.18 -4.87
N ALA A 185 28.82 6.58 -3.88
CA ALA A 185 29.36 6.50 -2.51
C ALA A 185 30.69 5.74 -2.49
N LEU A 186 30.78 4.61 -3.20
CA LEU A 186 32.02 3.85 -3.34
C LEU A 186 33.09 4.64 -4.10
N ALA A 187 32.73 5.36 -5.16
CA ALA A 187 33.67 6.20 -5.93
C ALA A 187 34.22 7.35 -5.08
N VAL A 188 33.38 8.00 -4.26
CA VAL A 188 33.81 9.05 -3.33
C VAL A 188 34.77 8.49 -2.28
N LEU A 189 34.45 7.34 -1.69
CA LEU A 189 35.31 6.68 -0.72
C LEU A 189 36.67 6.27 -1.34
N ALA A 190 36.66 5.81 -2.60
CA ALA A 190 37.88 5.47 -3.34
C ALA A 190 38.72 6.70 -3.72
N ALA A 191 38.09 7.83 -4.02
CA ALA A 191 38.75 9.05 -4.50
C ALA A 191 39.36 9.92 -3.39
N ALA A 192 38.90 9.79 -2.15
CA ALA A 192 39.34 10.64 -1.03
C ALA A 192 39.96 9.90 0.17
N PRO A 193 40.92 8.96 -0.02
CA PRO A 193 41.51 8.18 1.07
C PRO A 193 42.34 9.01 2.06
N GLY A 194 42.72 10.24 1.71
CA GLY A 194 43.44 11.17 2.61
C GLY A 194 42.53 12.06 3.46
N ALA A 195 41.28 12.30 3.02
CA ALA A 195 40.33 13.19 3.69
C ALA A 195 39.18 12.44 4.39
N LEU A 196 38.88 11.21 3.94
CA LEU A 196 37.78 10.36 4.43
C LEU A 196 38.29 9.03 5.03
N GLY A 197 39.51 8.97 5.55
CA GLY A 197 40.04 7.79 6.25
C GLY A 197 40.58 6.67 5.35
N PRO A 198 41.00 5.53 5.94
CA PRO A 198 41.81 4.52 5.23
C PRO A 198 41.14 4.08 3.92
N ARG A 199 41.98 3.76 2.92
CA ARG A 199 41.54 3.21 1.63
C ARG A 199 40.48 2.13 1.87
N VAL A 200 39.45 2.10 1.01
CA VAL A 200 38.51 0.96 0.85
C VAL A 200 39.29 -0.32 1.15
N PRO A 201 38.87 -1.18 2.11
CA PRO A 201 39.65 -2.29 2.63
C PRO A 201 40.44 -2.97 1.51
N THR A 202 41.74 -2.65 1.43
CA THR A 202 42.63 -3.24 0.43
C THR A 202 43.10 -4.59 0.95
N GLY A 203 42.15 -5.45 1.33
CA GLY A 203 42.43 -6.85 1.54
C GLY A 203 43.01 -7.43 0.25
N SER A 204 43.90 -8.41 0.38
CA SER A 204 44.30 -9.20 -0.78
C SER A 204 43.06 -9.84 -1.39
N PHE A 205 42.97 -9.80 -2.72
CA PHE A 205 41.90 -10.47 -3.44
C PHE A 205 41.83 -11.96 -3.02
N ALA A 206 40.64 -12.41 -2.58
CA ALA A 206 40.40 -13.77 -2.07
C ALA A 206 40.66 -14.87 -3.12
N GLY A 207 40.72 -14.49 -4.41
CA GLY A 207 40.88 -15.41 -5.52
C GLY A 207 39.57 -15.58 -6.29
N THR A 208 39.69 -15.85 -7.59
CA THR A 208 38.57 -15.83 -8.54
C THR A 208 37.47 -16.83 -8.18
N GLY A 209 37.84 -18.02 -7.72
CA GLY A 209 36.87 -19.07 -7.38
C GLY A 209 35.99 -18.72 -6.18
N GLU A 210 36.61 -18.32 -5.06
CA GLU A 210 35.90 -17.94 -3.84
C GLU A 210 35.05 -16.68 -4.05
N PHE A 211 35.62 -15.66 -4.71
CA PHE A 211 34.89 -14.45 -5.05
C PHE A 211 33.67 -14.75 -5.93
N ALA A 212 33.83 -15.55 -6.99
CA ALA A 212 32.72 -15.89 -7.88
C ALA A 212 31.64 -16.69 -7.15
N ALA A 213 32.00 -17.67 -6.33
CA ALA A 213 31.07 -18.47 -5.54
C ALA A 213 30.30 -17.59 -4.54
N GLY A 214 31.01 -16.73 -3.80
CA GLY A 214 30.40 -15.77 -2.88
C GLY A 214 29.45 -14.80 -3.58
N MET A 215 29.85 -14.23 -4.72
CA MET A 215 29.00 -13.33 -5.49
C MET A 215 27.75 -14.00 -6.05
N ILE A 216 27.85 -15.27 -6.48
CA ILE A 216 26.67 -16.04 -6.91
C ILE A 216 25.67 -16.17 -5.77
N VAL A 217 26.14 -16.59 -4.58
CA VAL A 217 25.28 -16.72 -3.38
C VAL A 217 24.66 -15.38 -3.00
N VAL A 218 25.46 -14.31 -2.98
CA VAL A 218 25.03 -12.95 -2.64
C VAL A 218 23.95 -12.46 -3.60
N LEU A 219 24.19 -12.52 -4.90
CA LEU A 219 23.25 -12.04 -5.91
C LEU A 219 21.93 -12.84 -5.93
N LEU A 220 21.99 -14.14 -5.60
CA LEU A 220 20.82 -15.00 -5.54
C LEU A 220 19.99 -14.81 -4.26
N LEU A 221 20.63 -14.67 -3.11
CA LEU A 221 19.95 -14.78 -1.81
C LEU A 221 19.75 -13.46 -1.07
N VAL A 222 20.65 -12.48 -1.24
CA VAL A 222 20.50 -11.16 -0.59
C VAL A 222 19.18 -10.47 -0.97
N PRO A 223 18.69 -10.53 -2.22
CA PRO A 223 17.37 -9.99 -2.55
C PRO A 223 16.24 -10.51 -1.66
N PHE A 224 16.26 -11.80 -1.32
CA PHE A 224 15.24 -12.43 -0.48
C PHE A 224 15.46 -12.15 1.01
N GLN A 225 16.73 -12.13 1.46
CA GLN A 225 17.08 -11.77 2.83
C GLN A 225 16.65 -10.33 3.16
N ALA A 226 17.09 -9.36 2.34
CA ALA A 226 16.74 -7.96 2.53
C ALA A 226 15.23 -7.74 2.43
N ALA A 227 14.55 -8.40 1.48
CA ALA A 227 13.08 -8.37 1.44
C ALA A 227 12.46 -8.92 2.74
N GLY A 228 12.95 -10.05 3.26
CA GLY A 228 12.49 -10.64 4.52
C GLY A 228 12.54 -9.66 5.69
N GLU A 229 13.65 -8.95 5.84
CA GLU A 229 13.79 -7.92 6.87
C GLU A 229 12.88 -6.72 6.61
N GLU A 230 12.79 -6.22 5.37
CA GLU A 230 11.87 -5.12 5.06
C GLU A 230 10.41 -5.49 5.32
N TYR A 231 9.98 -6.71 4.97
CA TYR A 231 8.64 -7.20 5.29
C TYR A 231 8.42 -7.34 6.80
N ALA A 232 9.42 -7.83 7.55
CA ALA A 232 9.30 -8.02 9.00
C ALA A 232 9.27 -6.69 9.76
N PHE A 233 10.21 -5.79 9.48
CA PHE A 233 10.37 -4.57 10.27
C PHE A 233 9.49 -3.43 9.75
N ARG A 234 9.39 -3.23 8.43
CA ARG A 234 8.69 -2.08 7.83
C ARG A 234 7.29 -2.46 7.36
N GLY A 235 7.12 -3.67 6.84
CA GLY A 235 5.81 -4.19 6.44
C GLY A 235 4.97 -4.57 7.65
N PHE A 236 5.56 -5.24 8.64
CA PHE A 236 4.81 -5.87 9.72
C PHE A 236 4.92 -5.12 11.06
N LEU A 237 6.12 -5.03 11.65
CA LEU A 237 6.32 -4.41 12.96
C LEU A 237 5.93 -2.92 12.96
N LEU A 238 6.40 -2.14 11.99
CA LEU A 238 6.03 -0.73 11.82
C LEU A 238 4.51 -0.57 11.74
N GLN A 239 3.80 -1.46 11.03
CA GLN A 239 2.35 -1.39 10.93
C GLN A 239 1.62 -1.85 12.20
N ILE A 240 2.18 -2.78 12.96
CA ILE A 240 1.70 -3.18 14.30
C ILE A 240 1.73 -1.96 15.22
N ILE A 241 2.86 -1.24 15.27
CA ILE A 241 3.02 -0.06 16.13
C ILE A 241 2.14 1.09 15.63
N GLY A 242 2.15 1.37 14.32
CA GLY A 242 1.31 2.42 13.72
C GLY A 242 -0.19 2.11 13.76
N GLY A 243 -0.56 0.86 14.08
CA GLY A 243 -1.94 0.46 14.35
C GLY A 243 -2.50 1.03 15.65
N TYR A 244 -1.65 1.41 16.60
CA TYR A 244 -2.05 2.09 17.83
C TYR A 244 -2.43 3.57 17.57
N GLY A 245 -3.04 4.20 18.58
CA GLY A 245 -3.64 5.53 18.45
C GLY A 245 -5.00 5.51 17.75
N ALA A 246 -6.01 6.08 18.42
CA ALA A 246 -7.37 6.12 17.90
C ALA A 246 -7.45 6.93 16.61
N ARG A 247 -8.41 6.61 15.72
CA ARG A 247 -8.69 7.46 14.55
C ARG A 247 -9.26 8.82 14.97
N PRO A 248 -9.11 9.86 14.15
CA PRO A 248 -9.85 11.11 14.35
C PRO A 248 -11.35 10.81 14.56
N GLY A 249 -11.95 11.38 15.61
CA GLY A 249 -13.36 11.16 15.96
C GLY A 249 -13.69 9.85 16.69
N GLU A 250 -12.81 8.84 16.68
CA GLU A 250 -13.08 7.54 17.34
C GLU A 250 -13.13 7.67 18.87
N LEU A 251 -12.28 8.53 19.46
CA LEU A 251 -12.32 8.81 20.90
C LEU A 251 -13.53 9.67 21.27
N ALA A 252 -13.86 10.66 20.44
CA ALA A 252 -15.03 11.52 20.65
C ALA A 252 -16.33 10.72 20.64
N ALA A 253 -16.47 9.76 19.72
CA ALA A 253 -17.61 8.82 19.69
C ALA A 253 -17.71 7.93 20.94
N ARG A 254 -16.62 7.80 21.71
CA ARG A 254 -16.58 7.08 23.00
C ARG A 254 -16.63 8.03 24.21
N GLY A 255 -16.90 9.31 24.01
CA GLY A 255 -16.91 10.32 25.06
C GLY A 255 -15.54 10.61 25.68
N ARG A 256 -14.44 10.29 24.98
CA ARG A 256 -13.06 10.50 25.47
C ARG A 256 -12.36 11.61 24.70
N ALA A 257 -11.55 12.40 25.41
CA ALA A 257 -10.74 13.45 24.80
C ALA A 257 -9.56 12.87 23.99
N ASP A 258 -9.19 13.51 22.87
CA ASP A 258 -8.02 13.13 22.07
C ASP A 258 -6.72 13.68 22.71
N GLY A 259 -6.22 12.94 23.69
CA GLY A 259 -5.02 13.28 24.43
C GLY A 259 -3.73 13.27 23.58
N PRO A 260 -2.63 13.85 24.10
CA PRO A 260 -1.35 13.96 23.38
C PRO A 260 -0.76 12.59 23.02
N VAL A 261 -0.90 11.59 23.89
CA VAL A 261 -0.42 10.21 23.64
C VAL A 261 -1.11 9.57 22.45
N SER A 262 -2.43 9.74 22.32
CA SER A 262 -3.21 9.22 21.17
C SER A 262 -2.74 9.85 19.86
N ARG A 263 -2.46 11.16 19.87
CA ARG A 263 -1.92 11.88 18.71
C ARG A 263 -0.51 11.41 18.34
N LEU A 264 0.36 11.21 19.34
CA LEU A 264 1.70 10.69 19.12
C LEU A 264 1.67 9.29 18.48
N LEU A 265 0.91 8.36 19.07
CA LEU A 265 0.75 7.00 18.56
C LEU A 265 0.08 6.96 17.18
N ARG A 266 -0.72 7.98 16.83
CA ARG A 266 -1.32 8.10 15.50
C ARG A 266 -0.29 8.43 14.42
N GLY A 267 0.74 9.20 14.78
CA GLY A 267 1.82 9.62 13.90
C GLY A 267 2.75 8.48 13.48
N PRO A 268 3.56 8.70 12.44
CA PRO A 268 4.48 7.67 11.93
C PRO A 268 5.73 7.50 12.80
N VAL A 269 6.13 8.54 13.55
CA VAL A 269 7.42 8.60 14.25
C VAL A 269 7.62 7.43 15.22
N PRO A 270 6.68 7.09 16.14
CA PRO A 270 6.88 5.95 17.04
C PRO A 270 7.06 4.63 16.30
N ALA A 271 6.32 4.43 15.22
CA ALA A 271 6.40 3.23 14.42
C ALA A 271 7.75 3.10 13.70
N ILE A 272 8.27 4.20 13.14
CA ILE A 272 9.58 4.24 12.49
C ILE A 272 10.70 4.00 13.51
N VAL A 273 10.65 4.69 14.65
CA VAL A 273 11.69 4.57 15.70
C VAL A 273 11.72 3.16 16.30
N VAL A 274 10.57 2.62 16.70
CA VAL A 274 10.51 1.26 17.28
C VAL A 274 10.98 0.21 16.27
N SER A 275 10.57 0.35 15.01
CA SER A 275 11.00 -0.55 13.93
C SER A 275 12.52 -0.49 13.72
N ALA A 276 13.10 0.70 13.64
CA ALA A 276 14.53 0.89 13.42
C ALA A 276 15.39 0.43 14.62
N VAL A 277 14.95 0.70 15.85
CA VAL A 277 15.63 0.24 17.06
C VAL A 277 15.58 -1.29 17.13
N ALA A 278 14.41 -1.91 16.94
CA ALA A 278 14.29 -3.36 16.95
C ALA A 278 15.14 -4.03 15.86
N PHE A 279 15.18 -3.45 14.67
CA PHE A 279 16.07 -3.89 13.58
C PHE A 279 17.54 -3.83 14.00
N THR A 280 17.97 -2.69 14.52
CA THR A 280 19.36 -2.47 14.96
C THR A 280 19.77 -3.42 16.09
N SER A 281 18.89 -3.64 17.06
CA SER A 281 19.14 -4.52 18.21
C SER A 281 19.32 -5.99 17.84
N LEU A 282 18.90 -6.41 16.64
CA LEU A 282 19.05 -7.77 16.14
C LEU A 282 20.33 -7.97 15.31
N HIS A 283 21.19 -6.95 15.22
CA HIS A 283 22.49 -7.05 14.58
C HIS A 283 23.61 -7.12 15.64
N ALA A 284 24.66 -7.90 15.35
CA ALA A 284 25.80 -8.10 16.24
C ALA A 284 26.91 -7.03 16.07
N TYR A 285 26.56 -5.84 15.56
CA TYR A 285 27.50 -4.74 15.36
C TYR A 285 27.75 -3.94 16.64
N GLY A 286 28.95 -3.37 16.75
CA GLY A 286 29.32 -2.40 17.78
C GLY A 286 29.61 -1.01 17.21
N GLY A 287 29.73 -0.02 18.09
CA GLY A 287 30.28 1.30 17.76
C GLY A 287 29.57 2.02 16.60
N TRP A 288 30.35 2.40 15.58
CA TRP A 288 29.87 3.14 14.41
C TRP A 288 29.00 2.27 13.49
N ALA A 289 29.29 0.97 13.37
CA ALA A 289 28.46 0.06 12.59
C ALA A 289 27.04 -0.06 13.15
N THR A 290 26.86 -0.03 14.49
CA THR A 290 25.53 0.05 15.10
C THR A 290 24.79 1.34 14.69
N ALA A 291 25.51 2.47 14.66
CA ALA A 291 24.94 3.75 14.23
C ALA A 291 24.56 3.73 12.74
N GLU A 292 25.36 3.10 11.89
CA GLU A 292 25.06 2.88 10.47
C GLU A 292 23.75 2.11 10.29
N VAL A 293 23.60 0.97 10.97
CA VAL A 293 22.38 0.16 10.92
C VAL A 293 21.16 0.93 11.42
N LEU A 294 21.32 1.74 12.48
CA LEU A 294 20.24 2.58 12.99
C LEU A 294 19.81 3.66 11.98
N VAL A 295 20.77 4.39 11.40
CA VAL A 295 20.52 5.42 10.39
C VAL A 295 19.86 4.80 9.16
N PHE A 296 20.38 3.66 8.70
CA PHE A 296 19.80 2.89 7.62
C PHE A 296 18.34 2.52 7.95
N GLY A 297 18.12 1.93 9.11
CA GLY A 297 16.82 1.46 9.55
C GLY A 297 15.77 2.56 9.69
N LEU A 298 16.17 3.74 10.17
CA LEU A 298 15.34 4.94 10.23
C LEU A 298 14.97 5.43 8.83
N ALA A 299 15.95 5.45 7.91
CA ALA A 299 15.74 5.94 6.54
C ALA A 299 14.78 5.04 5.75
N VAL A 300 14.97 3.72 5.77
CA VAL A 300 14.06 2.80 5.07
C VAL A 300 12.68 2.75 5.72
N GLY A 301 12.58 2.89 7.05
CA GLY A 301 11.31 3.05 7.75
C GLY A 301 10.56 4.32 7.36
N TRP A 302 11.28 5.44 7.24
CA TRP A 302 10.72 6.70 6.76
C TRP A 302 10.30 6.62 5.30
N LEU A 303 11.10 6.02 4.43
CA LEU A 303 10.77 5.80 3.02
C LEU A 303 9.54 4.92 2.85
N ALA A 304 9.39 3.88 3.68
CA ALA A 304 8.22 3.01 3.65
C ALA A 304 6.93 3.79 3.96
N TRP A 305 6.95 4.65 4.99
CA TRP A 305 5.85 5.56 5.30
C TRP A 305 5.63 6.58 4.17
N TYR A 306 6.68 7.28 3.75
CA TYR A 306 6.60 8.39 2.80
C TYR A 306 6.15 7.97 1.40
N THR A 307 6.65 6.83 0.90
CA THR A 307 6.33 6.31 -0.44
C THR A 307 5.10 5.39 -0.45
N GLY A 308 4.57 5.05 0.72
CA GLY A 308 3.40 4.19 0.85
C GLY A 308 3.69 2.71 0.60
N GLY A 309 4.93 2.24 0.74
CA GLY A 309 5.28 0.84 0.48
C GLY A 309 6.78 0.54 0.61
N LEU A 310 7.12 -0.75 0.58
CA LEU A 310 8.45 -1.26 0.87
C LEU A 310 9.43 -1.10 -0.30
N GLU A 311 8.98 -0.74 -1.50
CA GLU A 311 9.79 -0.85 -2.71
C GLU A 311 11.08 -0.02 -2.66
N ALA A 312 11.01 1.19 -2.10
CA ALA A 312 12.20 2.03 -1.95
C ALA A 312 13.16 1.50 -0.88
N GLY A 313 12.65 0.91 0.21
CA GLY A 313 13.46 0.28 1.26
C GLY A 313 14.15 -0.98 0.76
N ILE A 314 13.40 -1.88 0.11
CA ILE A 314 13.91 -3.13 -0.49
C ILE A 314 15.01 -2.82 -1.49
N ALA A 315 14.80 -1.88 -2.41
CA ALA A 315 15.81 -1.51 -3.39
C ALA A 315 17.11 -1.06 -2.72
N LEU A 316 17.04 -0.10 -1.79
CA LEU A 316 18.24 0.38 -1.11
C LEU A 316 18.93 -0.73 -0.32
N HIS A 317 18.17 -1.52 0.43
CA HIS A 317 18.69 -2.59 1.28
C HIS A 317 19.39 -3.67 0.46
N VAL A 318 18.78 -4.11 -0.64
CA VAL A 318 19.41 -5.09 -1.53
C VAL A 318 20.72 -4.58 -2.10
N LEU A 319 20.73 -3.36 -2.64
CA LEU A 319 21.92 -2.83 -3.31
C LEU A 319 23.03 -2.46 -2.32
N HIS A 320 22.67 -1.93 -1.14
CA HIS A 320 23.60 -1.65 -0.05
C HIS A 320 24.24 -2.95 0.47
N ASN A 321 23.45 -4.00 0.71
CA ASN A 321 23.98 -5.28 1.15
C ASN A 321 24.81 -5.97 0.05
N ILE A 322 24.40 -5.95 -1.22
CA ILE A 322 25.21 -6.52 -2.31
C ILE A 322 26.58 -5.83 -2.38
N ALA A 323 26.66 -4.52 -2.17
CA ALA A 323 27.94 -3.82 -2.11
C ALA A 323 28.79 -4.24 -0.91
N GLY A 324 28.20 -4.31 0.29
CA GLY A 324 28.88 -4.75 1.51
C GLY A 324 29.39 -6.19 1.42
N PHE A 325 28.50 -7.14 1.10
CA PHE A 325 28.85 -8.54 0.88
C PHE A 325 29.84 -8.72 -0.28
N GLY A 326 29.71 -7.95 -1.35
CA GLY A 326 30.63 -8.03 -2.50
C GLY A 326 32.04 -7.58 -2.15
N LEU A 327 32.19 -6.53 -1.33
CA LEU A 327 33.49 -6.13 -0.79
C LEU A 327 34.07 -7.23 0.11
N SER A 328 33.25 -7.82 0.99
CA SER A 328 33.68 -8.92 1.86
C SER A 328 34.04 -10.18 1.07
N ALA A 329 33.33 -10.49 -0.03
CA ALA A 329 33.70 -11.56 -0.96
C ALA A 329 35.04 -11.27 -1.64
N TYR A 330 35.28 -10.01 -2.03
CA TYR A 330 36.53 -9.61 -2.66
C TYR A 330 37.73 -9.77 -1.72
N THR A 331 37.57 -9.41 -0.44
CA THR A 331 38.66 -9.44 0.55
C THR A 331 38.76 -10.76 1.35
N GLY A 332 37.91 -11.74 1.10
CA GLY A 332 37.90 -13.01 1.85
C GLY A 332 37.46 -12.83 3.31
N ALA A 333 36.46 -11.98 3.52
CA ALA A 333 35.95 -11.59 4.83
C ALA A 333 34.44 -11.84 4.98
N LEU A 334 33.86 -12.73 4.15
CA LEU A 334 32.43 -13.08 4.21
C LEU A 334 32.03 -13.68 5.57
N ASP A 335 32.94 -14.40 6.22
CA ASP A 335 32.78 -14.97 7.56
C ASP A 335 32.60 -13.91 8.67
N ARG A 336 33.10 -12.69 8.45
CA ARG A 336 33.00 -11.57 9.40
C ARG A 336 31.85 -10.61 9.09
N GLN A 337 31.15 -10.83 7.97
CA GLN A 337 30.03 -9.98 7.59
C GLN A 337 28.91 -10.08 8.63
N GLY A 338 28.35 -8.93 9.06
CA GLY A 338 27.39 -8.90 10.17
C GLY A 338 28.01 -8.64 11.54
N THR A 339 29.34 -8.46 11.62
CA THR A 339 30.07 -8.18 12.86
C THR A 339 31.03 -7.00 12.70
N GLY A 340 31.52 -6.46 13.81
CA GLY A 340 32.54 -5.39 13.82
C GLY A 340 32.03 -4.04 14.30
N SER A 341 32.97 -3.11 14.49
CA SER A 341 32.72 -1.79 15.08
C SER A 341 32.48 -0.66 14.06
N GLY A 342 32.78 -0.91 12.78
CA GLY A 342 32.74 0.11 11.74
C GLY A 342 33.68 1.28 11.99
N SER A 343 33.47 2.37 11.27
CA SER A 343 34.24 3.62 11.39
C SER A 343 33.33 4.83 11.20
N TRP A 344 33.72 6.00 11.70
CA TRP A 344 32.93 7.21 11.46
C TRP A 344 32.89 7.57 9.95
N GLN A 345 33.91 7.14 9.20
CA GLN A 345 34.02 7.37 7.76
C GLN A 345 33.07 6.48 6.96
N SER A 346 32.97 5.19 7.31
CA SER A 346 31.94 4.31 6.75
C SER A 346 30.55 4.84 7.07
N LEU A 347 30.33 5.36 8.29
CA LEU A 347 29.08 6.03 8.63
C LEU A 347 28.82 7.26 7.76
N ALA A 348 29.80 8.13 7.55
CA ALA A 348 29.66 9.30 6.68
C ALA A 348 29.34 8.90 5.24
N GLY A 349 29.98 7.86 4.71
CA GLY A 349 29.69 7.29 3.39
C GLY A 349 28.26 6.76 3.29
N THR A 350 27.82 5.99 4.28
CA THR A 350 26.45 5.46 4.38
C THR A 350 25.42 6.60 4.49
N VAL A 351 25.67 7.64 5.29
CA VAL A 351 24.81 8.82 5.40
C VAL A 351 24.70 9.56 4.06
N LEU A 352 25.81 9.69 3.33
CA LEU A 352 25.82 10.31 2.00
C LEU A 352 25.01 9.49 0.99
N GLU A 353 25.24 8.17 0.94
CA GLU A 353 24.49 7.23 0.09
C GLU A 353 22.99 7.33 0.34
N ILE A 354 22.58 7.16 1.61
CA ILE A 354 21.19 7.20 2.04
C ILE A 354 20.58 8.57 1.75
N GLY A 355 21.29 9.66 2.08
CA GLY A 355 20.82 11.03 1.90
C GLY A 355 20.53 11.35 0.44
N LEU A 356 21.46 10.98 -0.45
CA LEU A 356 21.27 11.14 -1.90
C LEU A 356 20.11 10.30 -2.41
N TYR A 357 20.06 9.02 -2.00
CA TYR A 357 18.98 8.12 -2.40
C TYR A 357 17.61 8.65 -1.98
N VAL A 358 17.47 9.04 -0.71
CA VAL A 358 16.24 9.62 -0.16
C VAL A 358 15.84 10.87 -0.94
N LEU A 359 16.77 11.79 -1.20
CA LEU A 359 16.49 13.02 -1.94
C LEU A 359 15.94 12.73 -3.34
N VAL A 360 16.59 11.84 -4.09
CA VAL A 360 16.19 11.49 -5.46
C VAL A 360 14.85 10.74 -5.47
N VAL A 361 14.66 9.77 -4.58
CA VAL A 361 13.41 9.00 -4.46
C VAL A 361 12.24 9.90 -4.07
N VAL A 362 12.45 10.84 -3.14
CA VAL A 362 11.43 11.82 -2.75
C VAL A 362 11.04 12.71 -3.92
N TRP A 363 12.03 13.22 -4.66
CA TRP A 363 11.81 14.02 -5.86
C TRP A 363 11.01 13.24 -6.91
N LEU A 364 11.41 12.00 -7.22
CA LEU A 364 10.72 11.13 -8.16
C LEU A 364 9.28 10.79 -7.73
N ALA A 365 9.09 10.49 -6.44
CA ALA A 365 7.78 10.15 -5.89
C ALA A 365 6.81 11.34 -5.99
N ARG A 366 7.29 12.58 -5.77
CA ARG A 366 6.50 13.80 -5.96
C ARG A 366 6.20 14.04 -7.44
N ARG A 367 7.21 13.96 -8.30
CA ARG A 367 7.08 14.19 -9.74
C ARG A 367 6.07 13.24 -10.40
N ARG A 368 6.06 11.97 -9.97
CA ARG A 368 5.17 10.94 -10.53
C ARG A 368 3.81 10.83 -9.84
N GLY A 369 3.53 11.66 -8.83
CA GLY A 369 2.28 11.58 -8.08
C GLY A 369 2.08 10.21 -7.41
N LEU A 370 3.15 9.63 -6.86
CA LEU A 370 3.12 8.30 -6.27
C LEU A 370 2.04 8.23 -5.18
N ARG A 371 1.19 7.20 -5.23
CA ARG A 371 0.13 6.99 -4.25
C ARG A 371 0.72 6.59 -2.90
N ARG A 372 0.33 7.31 -1.83
CA ARG A 372 0.88 7.15 -0.46
C ARG A 372 -0.12 6.67 0.57
N THR A 373 -1.41 6.71 0.22
CA THR A 373 -2.51 6.28 1.08
C THR A 373 -3.33 5.20 0.39
N VAL A 374 -4.02 4.40 1.20
CA VAL A 374 -4.92 3.35 0.71
C VAL A 374 -5.97 3.96 -0.24
N PRO A 375 -6.18 3.40 -1.44
CA PRO A 375 -7.19 3.88 -2.37
C PRO A 375 -8.59 3.85 -1.74
N GLY A 376 -9.41 4.87 -2.00
CA GLY A 376 -10.84 4.72 -1.84
C GLY A 376 -11.41 3.81 -2.92
N GLU A 377 -12.54 3.15 -2.64
CA GLU A 377 -13.42 2.77 -3.74
C GLU A 377 -13.66 4.01 -4.61
N PRO A 378 -13.70 3.88 -5.96
CA PRO A 378 -14.21 4.96 -6.77
C PRO A 378 -15.57 5.31 -6.16
N ALA A 379 -15.71 6.54 -5.65
CA ALA A 379 -17.02 7.00 -5.20
C ALA A 379 -17.96 6.65 -6.35
N ALA A 380 -18.97 5.80 -6.09
CA ALA A 380 -20.11 5.72 -6.98
C ALA A 380 -20.48 7.19 -7.21
N LEU A 381 -20.35 7.66 -8.45
CA LEU A 381 -20.60 9.05 -8.80
C LEU A 381 -21.86 9.45 -8.03
N PRO A 382 -21.85 10.52 -7.21
CA PRO A 382 -23.05 10.91 -6.50
C PRO A 382 -24.15 10.94 -7.53
N ALA A 383 -25.14 10.04 -7.39
CA ALA A 383 -26.28 9.98 -8.27
C ALA A 383 -26.74 11.43 -8.43
N ALA A 384 -26.63 11.94 -9.66
CA ALA A 384 -26.71 13.37 -9.94
C ALA A 384 -27.84 13.93 -9.07
N SER A 385 -27.47 14.80 -8.12
CA SER A 385 -28.39 15.37 -7.15
C SER A 385 -29.64 15.76 -7.91
N ALA A 386 -30.77 15.11 -7.60
CA ALA A 386 -32.04 15.40 -8.23
C ALA A 386 -32.18 16.93 -8.24
N ARG A 387 -32.21 17.48 -9.47
CA ARG A 387 -32.31 18.91 -9.70
C ARG A 387 -33.53 19.38 -8.91
N PRO A 388 -33.43 20.37 -8.01
CA PRO A 388 -34.60 20.84 -7.31
C PRO A 388 -35.66 21.25 -8.34
N PRO A 389 -36.94 20.90 -8.14
CA PRO A 389 -37.98 21.21 -9.10
C PRO A 389 -37.96 22.71 -9.40
N GLY A 390 -37.99 23.05 -10.69
CA GLY A 390 -38.00 24.43 -11.13
C GLY A 390 -39.23 25.19 -10.62
N PRO A 391 -39.27 26.53 -10.72
CA PRO A 391 -40.30 27.37 -10.12
C PRO A 391 -41.74 27.12 -10.59
N ALA A 392 -41.98 26.24 -11.57
CA ALA A 392 -43.28 26.01 -12.16
C ALA A 392 -44.20 25.06 -11.36
N GLU A 393 -43.69 24.35 -10.35
CA GLU A 393 -44.48 23.36 -9.59
C GLU A 393 -45.11 23.92 -8.30
N ARG A 394 -45.04 25.24 -8.07
CA ARG A 394 -45.55 25.88 -6.85
C ARG A 394 -46.94 26.50 -6.97
N THR A 395 -47.61 26.38 -8.11
CA THR A 395 -48.90 27.05 -8.38
C THR A 395 -50.08 26.10 -8.71
N ALA A 396 -49.97 24.80 -8.42
CA ALA A 396 -51.07 23.85 -8.59
C ALA A 396 -51.56 23.33 -7.24
N GLY A 397 -52.08 24.24 -6.41
CA GLY A 397 -52.57 23.90 -5.07
C GLY A 397 -53.44 24.97 -4.44
N LEU A 398 -54.27 25.67 -5.23
CA LEU A 398 -55.25 26.63 -4.72
C LEU A 398 -56.57 26.53 -5.50
N ARG A 399 -57.55 25.88 -4.85
CA ARG A 399 -59.02 26.04 -4.93
C ARG A 399 -59.78 25.50 -6.15
N SER A 400 -60.70 24.58 -5.87
CA SER A 400 -62.10 24.69 -6.33
C SER A 400 -63.07 24.11 -5.30
N ASP A 401 -63.50 24.91 -4.32
CA ASP A 401 -64.74 24.66 -3.60
C ASP A 401 -65.82 25.61 -4.15
N ARG A 402 -66.94 25.03 -4.56
CA ARG A 402 -68.10 25.71 -5.16
C ARG A 402 -68.92 26.49 -4.11
N PRO A 403 -69.65 27.55 -4.51
CA PRO A 403 -70.48 28.34 -3.61
C PRO A 403 -71.93 27.81 -3.53
N GLY A 404 -72.56 27.96 -2.37
CA GLY A 404 -74.00 27.73 -2.19
C GLY A 404 -74.52 28.29 -0.86
N SER A 405 -75.26 29.42 -0.97
CA SER A 405 -76.28 29.99 -0.06
C SER A 405 -75.94 30.40 1.39
N ALA A 406 -76.11 31.71 1.64
CA ALA A 406 -76.30 32.37 2.95
C ALA A 406 -77.77 32.18 3.45
N PRO A 407 -78.19 32.55 4.70
CA PRO A 407 -78.08 33.93 5.25
C PRO A 407 -77.89 34.12 6.79
N ALA A 408 -77.60 35.39 7.12
CA ALA A 408 -78.05 36.21 8.28
C ALA A 408 -77.32 36.22 9.67
N ASP A 409 -76.94 37.47 10.02
CA ASP A 409 -76.96 38.19 11.31
C ASP A 409 -75.90 38.01 12.43
N GLY A 410 -75.30 39.15 12.84
CA GLY A 410 -74.92 39.45 14.24
C GLY A 410 -73.46 39.84 14.54
N PRO A 411 -73.13 41.02 15.14
CA PRO A 411 -71.77 41.60 15.16
C PRO A 411 -71.06 41.68 16.53
N ALA A 412 -69.72 41.85 16.52
CA ALA A 412 -68.83 42.55 17.49
C ALA A 412 -67.38 42.05 17.27
N GLY A 413 -66.26 42.77 17.29
CA GLY A 413 -65.79 44.13 17.62
C GLY A 413 -64.24 44.01 17.63
N PRO A 414 -63.44 45.07 17.37
CA PRO A 414 -62.02 44.92 17.06
C PRO A 414 -61.11 45.07 18.30
N SER A 415 -59.95 44.41 18.29
CA SER A 415 -58.84 44.69 19.22
C SER A 415 -57.52 44.74 18.47
N GLU A 416 -56.81 45.85 18.66
CA GLU A 416 -55.53 46.26 18.10
C GLU A 416 -54.34 45.48 18.68
N ALA A 417 -53.28 45.29 17.87
CA ALA A 417 -51.90 45.77 18.13
C ALA A 417 -50.87 45.17 17.13
N PRO A 418 -49.96 45.98 16.55
CA PRO A 418 -48.81 45.54 15.74
C PRO A 418 -47.46 45.72 16.51
N PRO A 419 -46.26 45.70 15.88
CA PRO A 419 -45.40 44.51 15.69
C PRO A 419 -44.03 44.57 16.42
N VAL A 420 -43.34 43.42 16.45
CA VAL A 420 -42.01 43.21 17.05
C VAL A 420 -40.87 43.66 16.12
N THR A 421 -39.92 44.40 16.69
CA THR A 421 -38.69 44.96 16.14
C THR A 421 -37.64 43.95 15.65
N THR A 422 -36.95 44.32 14.56
CA THR A 422 -35.82 43.63 13.94
C THR A 422 -34.48 43.99 14.60
N TRP A 423 -33.59 43.00 14.78
CA TRP A 423 -32.23 43.16 15.34
C TRP A 423 -31.16 43.03 14.24
N ARG A 424 -30.19 43.96 14.22
CA ARG A 424 -28.99 43.98 13.35
C ARG A 424 -27.71 43.67 14.18
N PRO A 425 -26.65 43.09 13.57
CA PRO A 425 -25.40 42.77 14.27
C PRO A 425 -24.41 43.95 14.27
N PRO A 426 -23.49 44.07 15.25
CA PRO A 426 -22.46 45.10 15.25
C PRO A 426 -21.20 44.68 14.50
N GLY A 427 -20.65 45.65 13.78
CA GLY A 427 -19.36 45.62 13.09
C GLY A 427 -18.16 45.69 14.03
N GLY A 428 -16.99 45.43 13.44
CA GLY A 428 -15.72 45.30 14.16
C GLY A 428 -15.02 46.61 14.50
N HIS A 429 -13.87 46.45 15.15
CA HIS A 429 -12.87 47.50 15.35
C HIS A 429 -11.45 46.95 15.16
N ARG A 430 -10.70 47.65 14.31
CA ARG A 430 -9.24 47.73 14.34
C ARG A 430 -8.82 48.66 15.48
N HIS A 431 -7.67 48.42 16.10
CA HIS A 431 -6.52 49.34 16.14
C HIS A 431 -5.42 48.82 17.08
N SER A 432 -4.19 49.18 16.71
CA SER A 432 -2.87 49.06 17.37
C SER A 432 -2.09 47.78 17.12
#